data_AF-A0A0C1FU34-F1
#
_entry.id   AF-A0A0C1FU34-F1
#
_cell.length_a   1.000
_cell.length_b   1.000
_cell.length_c   1.000
_cell.angle_alpha   90.00
_cell.angle_beta   90.00
_cell.angle_gamma   90.00
#
_symmetry.space_group_name_H-M   'P 1'
#
loop_
_entity.id
_entity.type
_entity.pdbx_description
1 polymer ?
#
loop_
_entity_poly.entity_id
_entity_poly.type
_entity_poly.pdbx_seq_one_letter_code
_entity_poly.pdbx_strand_id
1 'polypeptide(L)'
;MKNTTRFFALLDIISIVLLAKQFWQILTHLNEIPDQILSQAKVVLLLPLFVSLFISAAGLILKKKFGFITYYIQFPFRLVVWVFSIGFITFLPEMLNLSERWFYILFRICFIAEFFRLYFTIRIHRSIFR
;
A
#
# COMPACT_ATOMS: atom_id res chain seq x y z
N MET A 1 8.08 -18.39 10.42
CA MET A 1 7.52 -17.81 9.18
C MET A 1 5.98 -17.65 9.17
N LYS A 2 5.20 -18.30 10.06
CA LYS A 2 3.72 -18.11 10.14
C LYS A 2 3.31 -16.67 10.52
N ASN A 3 4.11 -15.99 11.35
CA ASN A 3 3.74 -14.67 11.88
C ASN A 3 3.99 -13.53 10.88
N THR A 4 4.97 -13.68 9.97
CA THR A 4 5.32 -12.64 8.99
C THR A 4 4.21 -12.41 7.97
N THR A 5 3.55 -13.47 7.48
CA THR A 5 2.40 -13.31 6.56
C THR A 5 1.21 -12.67 7.24
N ARG A 6 0.99 -12.97 8.53
CA ARG A 6 -0.05 -12.29 9.33
C ARG A 6 0.28 -10.81 9.56
N PHE A 7 1.55 -10.49 9.83
CA PHE A 7 2.00 -9.09 9.95
C PHE A 7 1.78 -8.32 8.64
N PHE A 8 2.11 -8.91 7.49
CA PHE A 8 1.84 -8.29 6.20
C PHE A 8 0.34 -8.13 5.91
N ALA A 9 -0.49 -9.11 6.27
CA ALA A 9 -1.93 -8.97 6.17
C ALA A 9 -2.46 -7.84 7.07
N LEU A 10 -1.94 -7.68 8.29
CA LEU A 10 -2.30 -6.57 9.18
C LEU A 10 -1.89 -5.22 8.58
N LEU A 11 -0.68 -5.12 8.01
CA LEU A 11 -0.25 -3.92 7.30
C LEU A 11 -1.15 -3.59 6.10
N ASP A 12 -1.60 -4.60 5.35
CA ASP A 12 -2.58 -4.38 4.27
C ASP A 12 -3.94 -3.92 4.80
N ILE A 13 -4.42 -4.47 5.91
CA ILE A 13 -5.67 -4.02 6.54
C ILE A 13 -5.55 -2.55 7.00
N ILE A 14 -4.45 -2.19 7.65
CA ILE A 14 -4.19 -0.80 8.04
C ILE A 14 -4.13 0.10 6.80
N SER A 15 -3.45 -0.35 5.75
CA SER A 15 -3.38 0.38 4.47
C SER A 15 -4.78 0.57 3.88
N ILE A 16 -5.64 -0.45 3.89
CA ILE A 16 -7.04 -0.38 3.46
C ILE A 16 -7.80 0.67 4.25
N VAL A 17 -7.71 0.69 5.58
CA VAL A 17 -8.44 1.66 6.41
C VAL A 17 -8.01 3.10 6.09
N LEU A 18 -6.71 3.34 5.93
CA LEU A 18 -6.19 4.67 5.62
C LEU A 18 -6.51 5.11 4.19
N LEU A 19 -6.37 4.18 3.23
CA LEU A 19 -6.82 4.40 1.86
C LEU A 19 -8.31 4.66 1.78
N ALA A 20 -9.14 4.02 2.59
CA ALA A 20 -10.58 4.22 2.56
C ALA A 20 -10.94 5.69 2.84
N LYS A 21 -10.21 6.35 3.73
CA LYS A 21 -10.38 7.79 4.00
C LYS A 21 -9.99 8.65 2.79
N GLN A 22 -8.83 8.39 2.18
CA GLN A 22 -8.40 9.08 0.96
C GLN A 22 -9.37 8.81 -0.21
N PHE A 23 -9.84 7.57 -0.33
CA PHE A 23 -10.79 7.13 -1.33
C PHE A 23 -12.13 7.85 -1.19
N TRP A 24 -12.63 7.98 0.04
CA TRP A 24 -13.86 8.73 0.33
C TRP A 24 -13.72 10.22 0.05
N GLN A 25 -12.58 10.83 0.37
CA GLN A 25 -12.29 12.22 0.02
C GLN A 25 -12.25 12.44 -1.49
N ILE A 26 -11.59 11.54 -2.23
CA ILE A 26 -11.57 11.56 -3.70
C ILE A 26 -13.00 11.42 -4.25
N LEU A 27 -13.80 10.47 -3.73
CA LEU A 27 -15.16 10.22 -4.21
C LEU A 27 -16.11 11.40 -3.97
N THR A 28 -15.93 12.11 -2.85
CA THR A 28 -16.78 13.25 -2.46
C THR A 28 -16.38 14.56 -3.12
N HIS A 29 -15.12 14.70 -3.53
CA HIS A 29 -14.59 15.90 -4.21
C HIS A 29 -14.21 15.61 -5.67
N LEU A 30 -14.86 14.64 -6.33
CA LEU A 30 -14.59 14.26 -7.73
C LEU A 30 -14.70 15.44 -8.71
N ASN A 31 -15.55 16.42 -8.42
CA ASN A 31 -15.79 17.59 -9.26
C ASN A 31 -14.75 18.72 -9.09
N GLU A 32 -13.87 18.66 -8.09
CA GLU A 32 -12.81 19.65 -7.84
C GLU A 32 -11.42 19.14 -8.19
N ILE A 33 -11.33 17.94 -8.78
CA ILE A 33 -10.04 17.37 -9.18
C ILE A 33 -9.50 18.22 -10.33
N PRO A 34 -8.34 18.89 -10.16
CA PRO A 34 -7.74 19.67 -11.25
C PRO A 34 -7.50 18.76 -12.47
N ASP A 35 -7.68 19.31 -13.68
CA ASP A 35 -7.53 18.66 -15.00
C ASP A 35 -6.08 18.18 -15.32
N GLN A 36 -5.33 17.79 -14.30
CA GLN A 36 -4.05 17.13 -14.46
C GLN A 36 -4.27 15.64 -14.69
N ILE A 37 -3.89 15.18 -15.88
CA ILE A 37 -3.91 13.78 -16.34
C ILE A 37 -3.33 12.82 -15.28
N LEU A 38 -2.30 13.27 -14.56
CA LEU A 38 -1.62 12.50 -13.51
C LEU A 38 -2.49 12.27 -12.26
N SER A 39 -3.37 13.23 -11.94
CA SER A 39 -4.34 13.12 -10.85
C SER A 39 -5.45 12.13 -11.20
N GLN A 40 -6.03 12.25 -12.39
CA GLN A 40 -7.06 11.32 -12.87
C GLN A 40 -6.53 9.89 -13.01
N ALA A 41 -5.33 9.72 -13.56
CA ALA A 41 -4.68 8.41 -13.66
C ALA A 41 -4.45 7.77 -12.28
N LYS A 42 -4.06 8.56 -11.27
CA LYS A 42 -3.92 8.07 -9.90
C LYS A 42 -5.25 7.59 -9.34
N VAL A 43 -6.36 8.31 -9.54
CA VAL A 43 -7.69 7.90 -9.08
C VAL A 43 -8.13 6.59 -9.73
N VAL A 44 -7.97 6.49 -11.05
CA VAL A 44 -8.32 5.27 -11.81
C VAL A 44 -7.46 4.07 -11.38
N LEU A 45 -6.19 4.28 -11.04
CA LEU A 45 -5.30 3.22 -10.54
C LEU A 45 -5.54 2.88 -9.06
N LEU A 46 -5.96 3.83 -8.24
CA LEU A 46 -6.24 3.66 -6.82
C LEU A 46 -7.41 2.70 -6.59
N LEU A 47 -8.44 2.77 -7.44
CA LEU A 47 -9.65 1.93 -7.38
C LEU A 47 -9.35 0.41 -7.47
N PRO A 48 -8.72 -0.09 -8.55
CA PRO A 48 -8.33 -1.49 -8.66
C PRO A 48 -7.25 -1.86 -7.64
N LEU A 49 -6.36 -0.92 -7.29
CA LEU A 49 -5.39 -1.14 -6.23
C LEU A 49 -6.09 -1.44 -4.90
N PHE A 50 -7.06 -0.61 -4.51
CA PHE A 50 -7.83 -0.76 -3.28
C PHE A 50 -8.56 -2.11 -3.22
N VAL A 51 -9.29 -2.49 -4.29
CA VAL A 51 -9.96 -3.80 -4.36
C VAL A 51 -8.95 -4.94 -4.25
N SER A 52 -7.82 -4.83 -4.96
CA SER A 52 -6.81 -5.86 -4.93
C SER A 52 -6.17 -6.04 -3.53
N LEU A 53 -6.11 -4.98 -2.69
CA LEU A 53 -5.59 -5.09 -1.32
C LEU A 53 -6.39 -6.11 -0.50
N PHE A 54 -7.71 -6.17 -0.65
CA PHE A 54 -8.55 -7.17 0.00
C PHE A 54 -8.20 -8.59 -0.46
N ILE A 55 -7.98 -8.76 -1.76
CA ILE A 55 -7.58 -10.06 -2.35
C ILE A 55 -6.21 -10.49 -1.83
N SER A 56 -5.26 -9.57 -1.74
CA SER A 56 -3.92 -9.85 -1.21
C SER A 56 -3.97 -10.19 0.28
N ALA A 57 -4.70 -9.41 1.09
CA ALA A 57 -4.87 -9.65 2.52
C ALA A 57 -5.54 -11.01 2.78
N ALA A 58 -6.64 -11.31 2.09
CA ALA A 58 -7.33 -12.60 2.20
C ALA A 58 -6.42 -13.76 1.77
N GLY A 59 -5.69 -13.61 0.65
CA GLY A 59 -4.77 -14.63 0.15
C GLY A 59 -3.56 -14.86 1.08
N LEU A 60 -3.03 -13.82 1.71
CA LEU A 60 -1.94 -13.90 2.68
C LEU A 60 -2.38 -14.57 3.99
N ILE A 61 -3.60 -14.30 4.46
CA ILE A 61 -4.18 -14.95 5.65
C ILE A 61 -4.37 -16.46 5.39
N LEU A 62 -4.93 -16.80 4.22
CA LEU A 62 -5.17 -18.19 3.81
C LEU A 62 -3.91 -18.90 3.29
N LYS A 63 -2.77 -18.19 3.22
CA LYS A 63 -1.49 -18.66 2.66
C LYS A 63 -1.62 -19.27 1.26
N LYS A 64 -2.48 -18.72 0.42
CA LYS A 64 -2.70 -19.20 -0.95
C LYS A 64 -1.77 -18.47 -1.91
N LYS A 65 -1.34 -19.15 -2.98
CA LYS A 65 -0.43 -18.59 -4.01
C LYS A 65 -0.95 -17.26 -4.58
N PHE A 66 -2.28 -17.14 -4.75
CA PHE A 66 -2.88 -15.94 -5.31
C PHE A 66 -2.60 -14.68 -4.46
N GLY A 67 -2.54 -14.78 -3.13
CA GLY A 67 -2.25 -13.61 -2.28
C GLY A 67 -0.87 -13.00 -2.53
N PHE A 68 0.12 -13.85 -2.81
CA PHE A 68 1.48 -13.45 -3.16
C PHE A 68 1.53 -12.87 -4.59
N ILE A 69 0.84 -13.51 -5.54
CA ILE A 69 0.78 -13.06 -6.94
C ILE A 69 0.11 -11.69 -7.04
N THR A 70 -1.03 -11.51 -6.37
CA THR A 70 -1.72 -10.23 -6.32
C THR A 70 -0.80 -9.13 -5.76
N TYR A 71 -0.02 -9.42 -4.71
CA TYR A 71 0.95 -8.47 -4.19
C TYR A 71 2.02 -8.08 -5.23
N TYR A 72 2.54 -9.03 -6.02
CA TYR A 72 3.53 -8.72 -7.06
C TYR A 72 2.97 -7.81 -8.14
N ILE A 73 1.72 -8.01 -8.52
CA ILE A 73 1.04 -7.16 -9.50
C ILE A 73 0.81 -5.76 -8.91
N GLN A 74 0.42 -5.66 -7.64
CA GLN A 74 0.18 -4.39 -6.95
C GLN A 74 1.42 -3.54 -6.76
N PHE A 75 2.56 -4.18 -6.52
CA PHE A 75 3.80 -3.50 -6.14
C PHE A 75 4.16 -2.29 -7.03
N PRO A 76 4.22 -2.39 -8.38
CA PRO A 76 4.48 -1.23 -9.23
C PRO A 76 3.42 -0.12 -9.08
N PHE A 77 2.14 -0.49 -8.97
CA PHE A 77 1.06 0.49 -8.80
C PHE A 77 1.12 1.19 -7.43
N ARG A 78 1.48 0.47 -6.37
CA ARG A 78 1.74 1.05 -5.03
C ARG A 78 2.81 2.14 -5.09
N LEU A 79 3.88 1.92 -5.86
CA LEU A 79 4.94 2.92 -6.05
C LEU A 79 4.46 4.15 -6.83
N VAL A 80 3.60 3.99 -7.83
CA VAL A 80 3.07 5.11 -8.65
C VAL A 80 2.07 5.95 -7.85
N VAL A 81 1.21 5.29 -7.08
CA VAL A 81 0.12 5.95 -6.32
C VAL A 81 0.57 6.35 -4.91
N TRP A 82 1.83 6.06 -4.54
CA TRP A 82 2.43 6.34 -3.22
C TRP A 82 1.69 5.66 -2.06
N VAL A 83 1.17 4.47 -2.33
CA VAL A 83 0.42 3.65 -1.39
C VAL A 83 1.36 2.62 -0.79
N PHE A 84 2.06 3.00 0.28
CA PHE A 84 2.99 2.12 0.98
C PHE A 84 2.31 1.44 2.16
N SER A 85 2.73 0.20 2.42
CA SER A 85 2.25 -0.62 3.53
C SER A 85 2.48 0.02 4.90
N ILE A 86 3.58 0.76 4.99
CA ILE A 86 4.01 1.51 6.18
C ILE A 86 3.92 3.03 5.89
N GLY A 87 3.20 3.41 4.82
CA GLY A 87 3.00 4.81 4.43
C GLY A 87 2.26 5.60 5.50
N PHE A 88 1.53 4.94 6.38
CA PHE A 88 0.86 5.59 7.51
C PHE A 88 1.81 6.40 8.42
N ILE A 89 3.09 6.02 8.46
CA ILE A 89 4.11 6.73 9.24
C ILE A 89 4.35 8.15 8.69
N THR A 90 4.11 8.41 7.41
CA THR A 90 4.26 9.77 6.85
C THR A 90 3.19 10.74 7.32
N PHE A 91 2.11 10.27 7.97
CA PHE A 91 1.13 11.14 8.64
C PHE A 91 1.60 11.62 10.03
N LEU A 92 2.57 10.96 10.66
CA LEU A 92 3.10 11.38 11.97
C LEU A 92 3.71 12.79 11.95
N PRO A 93 4.56 13.16 10.96
CA PRO A 93 5.06 14.53 10.84
C PRO A 93 3.96 15.57 10.74
N GLU A 94 2.90 15.26 10.01
CA GLU A 94 1.76 16.16 9.80
C GLU A 94 0.98 16.35 11.10
N MET A 95 0.72 15.28 11.85
CA MET A 95 0.05 15.36 13.16
C MET A 95 0.88 16.09 14.23
N LEU A 96 2.21 16.01 14.15
CA LEU A 96 3.12 16.61 15.12
C LEU A 96 3.64 17.99 14.70
N ASN A 97 3.14 18.55 13.58
CA ASN A 97 3.62 19.81 12.99
C ASN A 97 5.16 19.86 12.81
N LEU A 98 5.75 18.71 12.46
CA LEU A 98 7.19 18.61 12.20
C LEU A 98 7.53 19.21 10.82
N SER A 99 8.76 19.70 10.66
CA SER A 99 9.22 20.27 9.38
C SER A 99 9.06 19.28 8.22
N GLU A 100 8.77 19.78 7.02
CA GLU A 100 8.63 19.00 5.77
C GLU A 100 9.81 18.04 5.50
N ARG A 101 11.01 18.37 5.99
CA ARG A 101 12.19 17.49 5.91
C ARG A 101 11.92 16.10 6.51
N TRP A 102 11.19 16.02 7.62
CA TRP A 102 10.85 14.74 8.26
C TRP A 102 9.89 13.92 7.40
N PHE A 103 8.94 14.57 6.71
CA PHE A 103 8.08 13.89 5.74
C PHE A 103 8.92 13.25 4.63
N TYR A 104 9.84 13.97 4.00
CA TYR A 104 10.69 13.42 2.93
C TYR A 104 11.57 12.25 3.40
N ILE A 105 12.10 12.31 4.63
CA ILE A 105 12.89 11.22 5.20
C ILE A 105 12.03 9.98 5.41
N LEU A 106 10.86 10.12 6.06
CA LEU A 106 9.95 9.00 6.30
C LEU A 106 9.42 8.43 4.99
N PHE A 107 9.11 9.27 4.01
CA PHE A 107 8.67 8.84 2.68
C PHE A 107 9.72 7.96 2.00
N ARG A 108 11.00 8.34 2.03
CA ARG A 108 12.10 7.51 1.51
C ARG A 108 12.23 6.19 2.26
N ILE A 109 12.06 6.21 3.59
CA ILE A 109 12.07 4.99 4.40
C ILE A 109 10.90 4.08 4.03
N CYS A 110 9.70 4.62 3.84
CA CYS A 110 8.52 3.86 3.39
C CYS A 110 8.77 3.22 2.01
N PHE A 111 9.37 3.97 1.09
CA PHE A 111 9.74 3.45 -0.23
C PHE A 111 10.68 2.25 -0.11
N ILE A 112 11.78 2.39 0.63
CA ILE A 112 12.76 1.32 0.85
C ILE A 112 12.10 0.12 1.56
N ALA A 113 11.26 0.37 2.56
CA ALA A 113 10.55 -0.67 3.29
C ALA A 113 9.59 -1.48 2.41
N GLU A 114 8.98 -0.85 1.40
CA GLU A 114 8.13 -1.56 0.43
C GLU A 114 8.95 -2.56 -0.39
N PHE A 115 10.19 -2.22 -0.78
CA PHE A 115 11.11 -3.17 -1.44
C PHE A 115 11.51 -4.32 -0.52
N PHE A 116 11.80 -4.04 0.75
CA PHE A 116 12.03 -5.09 1.73
C PHE A 116 10.81 -6.01 1.86
N ARG A 117 9.61 -5.45 1.89
CA ARG A 117 8.36 -6.22 1.92
C ARG A 117 8.26 -7.14 0.70
N LEU A 118 8.56 -6.65 -0.50
CA LEU A 118 8.60 -7.48 -1.71
C LEU A 118 9.60 -8.63 -1.58
N TYR A 119 10.83 -8.35 -1.13
CA TYR A 119 11.85 -9.37 -0.92
C TYR A 119 11.38 -10.46 0.05
N PHE A 120 10.81 -10.08 1.20
CA PHE A 120 10.28 -11.04 2.17
C PHE A 120 9.10 -11.84 1.60
N THR A 121 8.20 -11.21 0.85
CA THR A 121 7.08 -11.88 0.17
C THR A 121 7.60 -12.96 -0.79
N ILE A 122 8.63 -12.67 -1.60
CA ILE A 122 9.26 -13.65 -2.50
C ILE A 122 9.92 -14.80 -1.71
N ARG A 123 10.67 -14.49 -0.66
CA ARG A 123 11.34 -15.50 0.17
C ARG A 123 10.32 -16.42 0.85
N ILE A 124 9.22 -15.88 1.37
CA ILE A 124 8.14 -16.66 1.98
C ILE A 124 7.41 -17.51 0.92
N HIS A 125 7.10 -16.92 -0.23
CA HIS A 125 6.46 -17.64 -1.34
C HIS A 125 7.29 -18.85 -1.76
N ARG A 126 8.61 -18.67 -1.94
CA ARG A 126 9.54 -19.78 -2.24
C ARG A 126 9.62 -20.80 -1.11
N SER A 127 9.56 -20.40 0.15
CA SER A 127 9.63 -21.35 1.28
C SER A 127 8.36 -22.17 1.49
N ILE A 128 7.20 -21.70 1.03
CA ILE A 128 5.90 -22.39 1.22
C ILE A 128 5.56 -23.29 0.04
N PHE A 129 5.97 -22.93 -1.18
CA PHE A 129 5.54 -23.58 -2.42
C PHE A 129 6.64 -24.24 -3.24
N ARG A 130 7.85 -24.33 -2.68
CA ARG A 130 8.94 -25.16 -3.20
C ARG A 130 9.06 -26.40 -2.33
#